data_AF-A0A5N8XDG8-F1
#
_entry.id   AF-A0A5N8XDG8-F1
#
_cell.length_a   1.000
_cell.length_b   1.000
_cell.length_c   1.000
_cell.angle_alpha   90.00
_cell.angle_beta   90.00
_cell.angle_gamma   90.00
#
_symmetry.space_group_name_H-M   'P 1'
#
loop_
_entity.id
_entity.type
_entity.pdbx_description
1 polymer ?
#
loop_
_entity_poly.entity_id
_entity_poly.type
_entity_poly.pdbx_seq_one_letter_code
_entity_poly.pdbx_strand_id
1 'polypeptide(L)'
;RFPHADEVVVDWPHRYLEHTEVDARTAVCVLTHDAKFDIPLLRLALDLPVGYVGAMGSRRTHDHRLALLRETGVPADRLTRLHSPIGLDLGAHTPEETAVSITAEIIAHTNHGTGLPLSHGTGPIHPAPGALSPAARTAA
;
A
#
# COMPACT_ATOMS: atom_id res chain seq x y z
N ARG A 1 2.25 -0.86 24.24
CA ARG A 1 2.76 -1.47 22.99
C ARG A 1 3.08 -0.40 21.94
N PHE A 2 2.23 0.63 21.75
CA PHE A 2 2.46 1.69 20.76
C PHE A 2 2.42 3.09 21.42
N PRO A 3 3.51 3.55 22.06
CA PRO A 3 3.51 4.82 22.80
C PRO A 3 3.52 6.06 21.88
N HIS A 4 3.83 5.89 20.60
CA HIS A 4 3.90 6.97 19.61
C HIS A 4 2.71 7.01 18.66
N ALA A 5 1.73 6.12 18.82
CA ALA A 5 0.50 6.19 18.05
C ALA A 5 -0.41 7.27 18.65
N ASP A 6 -0.95 8.14 17.80
CA ASP A 6 -1.94 9.13 18.23
C ASP A 6 -3.20 8.45 18.79
N GLU A 7 -3.57 7.30 18.23
CA GLU A 7 -4.71 6.50 18.67
C GLU A 7 -4.43 4.99 18.57
N VAL A 8 -4.95 4.22 19.53
CA VAL A 8 -4.93 2.75 19.51
C VAL A 8 -6.34 2.25 19.82
N VAL A 9 -7.00 1.70 18.81
CA VAL A 9 -8.38 1.18 18.91
C VAL A 9 -8.38 -0.34 18.92
N VAL A 10 -9.29 -0.93 19.71
CA VAL A 10 -9.55 -2.38 19.73
C VAL A 10 -10.93 -2.63 19.14
N ASP A 11 -10.96 -2.97 17.85
CA ASP A 11 -12.18 -3.34 17.13
C ASP A 11 -11.82 -4.27 15.93
N TRP A 12 -12.85 -4.77 15.26
CA TRP A 12 -12.73 -5.37 13.95
C TRP A 12 -12.28 -4.32 12.93
N PRO A 13 -11.17 -4.54 12.20
CA PRO A 13 -10.57 -3.49 11.38
C PRO A 13 -11.53 -2.88 10.34
N HIS A 14 -12.37 -3.70 9.71
CA HIS A 14 -13.34 -3.23 8.72
C HIS A 14 -14.44 -2.37 9.34
N ARG A 15 -14.87 -2.64 10.59
CA ARG A 15 -15.88 -1.85 11.29
C ARG A 15 -15.34 -0.48 11.69
N TYR A 16 -14.12 -0.46 12.22
CA TYR A 16 -13.43 0.78 12.53
C TYR A 16 -13.27 1.65 11.28
N LEU A 17 -12.76 1.07 10.18
CA LEU A 17 -12.53 1.79 8.93
C LEU A 17 -13.83 2.32 8.29
N GLU A 18 -14.96 1.60 8.42
CA GLU A 18 -16.26 2.04 7.90
C GLU A 18 -16.75 3.36 8.55
N HIS A 19 -16.28 3.65 9.75
CA HIS A 19 -16.63 4.86 10.51
C HIS A 19 -15.49 5.87 10.63
N THR A 20 -14.37 5.63 9.95
CA THR A 20 -13.21 6.52 9.98
C THR A 20 -13.26 7.45 8.78
N GLU A 21 -13.14 8.76 9.00
CA GLU A 21 -12.98 9.71 7.91
C GLU A 21 -11.62 9.50 7.25
N VAL A 22 -11.64 9.31 5.92
CA VAL A 22 -10.43 9.08 5.12
C VAL A 22 -10.45 9.93 3.86
N ASP A 23 -9.26 10.25 3.38
CA ASP A 23 -9.04 11.07 2.19
C ASP A 23 -7.92 10.52 1.30
N ALA A 24 -7.64 11.22 0.21
CA ALA A 24 -6.60 10.83 -0.76
C ALA A 24 -5.18 10.85 -0.20
N ARG A 25 -4.95 11.36 1.02
CA ARG A 25 -3.66 11.33 1.71
C ARG A 25 -3.55 10.17 2.69
N THR A 26 -4.66 9.48 2.96
CA THR A 26 -4.73 8.36 3.90
C THR A 26 -4.05 7.13 3.29
N ALA A 27 -3.17 6.50 4.08
CA ALA A 27 -2.54 5.22 3.75
C ALA A 27 -3.05 4.12 4.69
N VAL A 28 -3.56 3.03 4.13
CA VAL A 28 -4.03 1.85 4.88
C VAL A 28 -3.00 0.73 4.75
N CYS A 29 -2.42 0.31 5.88
CA CYS A 29 -1.46 -0.79 5.95
C CYS A 29 -2.05 -1.98 6.69
N VAL A 30 -2.25 -3.10 5.99
CA VAL A 30 -2.79 -4.34 6.56
C VAL A 30 -1.64 -5.26 6.96
N LEU A 31 -1.37 -5.34 8.27
CA LEU A 31 -0.23 -6.07 8.85
C LEU A 31 -0.63 -7.41 9.49
N THR A 32 -1.82 -7.90 9.18
CA THR A 32 -2.30 -9.24 9.55
C THR A 32 -2.27 -10.17 8.34
N HIS A 33 -2.19 -11.48 8.59
CA HIS A 33 -2.28 -12.53 7.57
C HIS A 33 -3.51 -13.43 7.76
N ASP A 34 -4.40 -13.07 8.68
CA ASP A 34 -5.63 -13.82 8.94
C ASP A 34 -6.75 -13.33 8.01
N ALA A 35 -7.17 -14.23 7.11
CA ALA A 35 -8.24 -14.04 6.12
C ALA A 35 -9.55 -13.51 6.71
N LYS A 36 -9.82 -13.85 7.99
CA LYS A 36 -11.00 -13.41 8.71
C LYS A 36 -11.05 -11.89 8.89
N PHE A 37 -9.88 -11.25 8.95
CA PHE A 37 -9.74 -9.81 9.19
C PHE A 37 -9.30 -9.06 7.94
N ASP A 38 -8.33 -9.57 7.16
CA ASP A 38 -7.79 -8.84 6.01
C ASP A 38 -8.79 -8.77 4.84
N ILE A 39 -9.52 -9.84 4.51
CA ILE A 39 -10.44 -9.85 3.36
C ILE A 39 -11.59 -8.83 3.52
N PRO A 40 -12.34 -8.78 4.64
CA PRO A 40 -13.38 -7.76 4.81
C PRO A 40 -12.81 -6.34 4.82
N LEU A 41 -11.63 -6.14 5.42
CA LEU A 41 -10.96 -4.85 5.50
C LEU A 41 -10.51 -4.36 4.12
N LEU A 42 -9.84 -5.22 3.35
CA LEU A 42 -9.32 -4.89 2.03
C LEU A 42 -10.44 -4.65 1.03
N ARG A 43 -11.52 -5.43 1.08
CA ARG A 43 -12.72 -5.19 0.27
C ARG A 43 -13.25 -3.77 0.49
N LEU A 44 -13.33 -3.31 1.74
CA LEU A 44 -13.73 -1.95 2.08
C LEU A 44 -12.68 -0.91 1.65
N ALA A 45 -11.42 -1.10 2.02
CA ALA A 45 -10.35 -0.13 1.77
C ALA A 45 -10.13 0.15 0.26
N LEU A 46 -10.25 -0.88 -0.58
CA LEU A 46 -10.13 -0.75 -2.04
C LEU A 46 -11.28 0.02 -2.69
N ASP A 47 -12.35 0.28 -1.95
CA ASP A 47 -13.50 1.06 -2.39
C ASP A 47 -13.47 2.51 -1.90
N LEU A 48 -12.63 2.81 -0.91
CA LEU A 48 -12.52 4.12 -0.29
C LEU A 48 -11.59 5.06 -1.10
N PRO A 49 -11.74 6.39 -0.93
CA PRO A 49 -10.90 7.40 -1.57
C PRO A 49 -9.52 7.53 -0.90
N VAL A 50 -8.94 6.42 -0.41
CA VAL A 50 -7.61 6.40 0.20
C VAL A 50 -6.50 6.45 -0.86
N GLY A 51 -5.41 7.12 -0.52
CA GLY A 51 -4.26 7.30 -1.40
C GLY A 51 -3.41 6.03 -1.57
N TYR A 52 -3.45 5.10 -0.62
CA TYR A 52 -2.64 3.89 -0.65
C TYR A 52 -3.28 2.74 0.14
N VAL A 53 -3.25 1.52 -0.41
CA VAL A 53 -3.67 0.29 0.26
C VAL A 53 -2.57 -0.76 0.11
N GLY A 54 -1.93 -1.11 1.23
CA GLY A 54 -0.86 -2.09 1.26
C GLY A 54 -1.18 -3.27 2.17
N ALA A 55 -0.76 -4.48 1.79
CA ALA A 55 -0.94 -5.68 2.59
C ALA A 55 0.36 -6.49 2.72
N MET A 56 0.73 -6.79 3.96
CA MET A 56 1.90 -7.61 4.27
C MET A 56 1.68 -9.08 3.91
N GLY A 57 2.76 -9.78 3.60
CA GLY A 57 2.76 -11.23 3.41
C GLY A 57 3.77 -11.67 2.35
N SER A 58 4.06 -12.97 2.30
CA SER A 58 4.84 -13.56 1.22
C SER A 58 4.07 -13.52 -0.12
N ARG A 59 4.75 -13.76 -1.25
CA ARG A 59 4.09 -13.90 -2.56
C ARG A 59 2.96 -14.93 -2.54
N ARG A 60 3.17 -16.07 -1.88
CA ARG A 60 2.13 -17.09 -1.65
C ARG A 60 0.93 -16.55 -0.86
N THR A 61 1.16 -15.71 0.16
CA THR A 61 0.09 -15.08 0.94
C THR A 61 -0.69 -14.09 0.09
N HIS A 62 0.02 -13.31 -0.73
CA HIS A 62 -0.56 -12.40 -1.71
C HIS A 62 -1.46 -13.14 -2.72
N ASP A 63 -0.99 -14.23 -3.32
CA ASP A 63 -1.76 -14.99 -4.32
C ASP A 63 -3.07 -15.54 -3.72
N HIS A 64 -2.98 -16.08 -2.51
CA HIS A 64 -4.15 -16.58 -1.78
C HIS A 64 -5.14 -15.44 -1.45
N ARG A 65 -4.63 -14.30 -0.98
CA ARG A 65 -5.43 -13.10 -0.71
C ARG A 65 -6.15 -12.60 -1.97
N LEU A 66 -5.46 -12.55 -3.11
CA LEU A 66 -6.09 -12.15 -4.37
C LEU A 66 -7.19 -13.13 -4.81
N ALA A 67 -7.00 -14.44 -4.60
CA ALA A 67 -8.04 -15.42 -4.88
C ALA A 67 -9.29 -15.16 -4.04
N LEU A 68 -9.13 -15.01 -2.72
CA LEU A 68 -10.24 -14.73 -1.81
C LEU A 68 -10.94 -13.39 -2.13
N LEU A 69 -10.19 -12.32 -2.42
CA LEU A 69 -10.79 -11.03 -2.79
C LEU A 69 -11.63 -11.14 -4.06
N ARG A 70 -11.17 -11.90 -5.07
CA ARG A 70 -11.96 -12.16 -6.28
C ARG A 70 -13.22 -12.96 -5.98
N GLU A 71 -13.13 -13.98 -5.13
CA GLU A 71 -14.29 -14.77 -4.69
C GLU A 71 -15.34 -13.90 -3.97
N THR A 72 -14.90 -12.85 -3.26
CA THR A 72 -15.82 -11.87 -2.65
C THR A 72 -16.36 -10.79 -3.60
N GLY A 73 -16.01 -10.87 -4.89
CA GLY A 73 -16.53 -9.98 -5.93
C GLY A 73 -15.74 -8.67 -6.13
N VAL A 74 -14.53 -8.55 -5.59
CA VAL A 74 -13.68 -7.38 -5.85
C VAL A 74 -13.24 -7.40 -7.32
N PRO A 75 -13.53 -6.34 -8.11
CA PRO A 75 -13.23 -6.34 -9.54
C PRO A 75 -11.73 -6.12 -9.79
N ALA A 76 -11.26 -6.60 -10.94
CA ALA A 76 -9.84 -6.65 -11.26
C ALA A 76 -9.15 -5.28 -11.28
N ASP A 77 -9.85 -4.24 -11.71
CA ASP A 77 -9.39 -2.84 -11.70
C ASP A 77 -9.11 -2.34 -10.28
N ARG A 78 -9.96 -2.67 -9.30
CA ARG A 78 -9.73 -2.30 -7.90
C ARG A 78 -8.58 -3.09 -7.28
N LEU A 79 -8.39 -4.35 -7.66
CA LEU A 79 -7.24 -5.14 -7.20
C LEU A 79 -5.89 -4.53 -7.64
N THR A 80 -5.84 -3.75 -8.73
CA THR A 80 -4.61 -3.07 -9.15
C THR A 80 -4.14 -1.99 -8.17
N ARG A 81 -5.02 -1.51 -7.28
CA ARG A 81 -4.69 -0.55 -6.22
C ARG A 81 -3.98 -1.20 -5.03
N LEU A 82 -3.93 -2.54 -4.96
CA LEU A 82 -3.37 -3.26 -3.82
C LEU A 82 -1.86 -3.45 -3.96
N HIS A 83 -1.10 -2.85 -3.04
CA HIS A 83 0.34 -3.07 -2.88
C HIS A 83 0.59 -4.31 -2.01
N SER A 84 0.85 -5.46 -2.63
CA SER A 84 1.03 -6.73 -1.91
C SER A 84 1.99 -7.65 -2.69
N PRO A 85 3.09 -8.15 -2.08
CA PRO A 85 3.62 -7.77 -0.77
C PRO A 85 3.86 -6.26 -0.64
N ILE A 86 3.53 -5.70 0.52
CA ILE A 86 3.73 -4.29 0.83
C ILE A 86 5.22 -3.93 0.93
N GLY A 87 5.57 -2.72 0.49
CA GLY A 87 6.91 -2.14 0.58
C GLY A 87 7.77 -2.32 -0.68
N LEU A 88 8.78 -1.46 -0.81
CA LEU A 88 9.79 -1.56 -1.87
C LEU A 88 10.71 -2.76 -1.65
N ASP A 89 11.27 -3.29 -2.74
CA ASP A 89 12.30 -4.32 -2.68
C ASP A 89 13.65 -3.72 -2.26
N LEU A 90 13.84 -3.57 -0.95
CA LEU A 90 15.09 -3.09 -0.34
C LEU A 90 15.97 -4.23 0.18
N GLY A 91 15.59 -5.49 -0.02
CA GLY A 91 16.23 -6.63 0.63
C GLY A 91 16.05 -6.62 2.16
N ALA A 92 14.91 -6.13 2.66
CA ALA A 92 14.64 -6.02 4.09
C ALA A 92 14.60 -7.39 4.78
N HIS A 93 15.28 -7.52 5.92
CA HIS A 93 15.34 -8.75 6.73
C HIS A 93 14.85 -8.53 8.17
N THR A 94 14.88 -7.29 8.64
CA THR A 94 14.43 -6.90 9.99
C THR A 94 13.08 -6.18 9.94
N PRO A 95 12.33 -6.13 11.06
CA PRO A 95 11.12 -5.32 11.17
C PRO A 95 11.37 -3.83 10.87
N GLU A 96 12.51 -3.29 11.29
CA GLU A 96 12.90 -1.90 11.06
C GLU A 96 13.14 -1.63 9.57
N GLU A 97 13.88 -2.51 8.88
CA GLU A 97 14.07 -2.41 7.42
C GLU A 97 12.75 -2.58 6.67
N THR A 98 11.85 -3.45 7.15
CA THR A 98 10.51 -3.62 6.57
C THR A 98 9.67 -2.36 6.76
N ALA A 99 9.75 -1.70 7.92
CA ALA A 99 9.07 -0.42 8.13
C ALA A 99 9.60 0.66 7.17
N VAL A 100 10.92 0.71 6.94
CA VAL A 100 11.52 1.61 5.95
C VAL A 100 11.04 1.27 4.53
N SER A 101 10.96 0.00 4.17
CA SER A 101 10.49 -0.38 2.83
C SER A 101 9.04 0.00 2.56
N ILE A 102 8.16 -0.16 3.56
CA ILE A 102 6.74 0.26 3.50
C ILE A 102 6.62 1.76 3.39
N THR A 103 7.29 2.51 4.27
CA THR A 103 7.22 3.98 4.27
C THR A 103 7.81 4.58 3.00
N ALA A 104 8.88 3.98 2.46
CA ALA A 104 9.45 4.36 1.17
C ALA A 104 8.48 4.12 0.01
N GLU A 105 7.74 2.99 0.00
CA GLU A 105 6.72 2.73 -1.03
C GLU A 105 5.57 3.73 -0.96
N ILE A 106 5.07 4.04 0.25
CA ILE A 106 4.01 5.04 0.45
C ILE A 106 4.44 6.41 -0.11
N ILE A 107 5.66 6.86 0.22
CA ILE A 107 6.20 8.14 -0.27
C ILE A 107 6.36 8.11 -1.79
N ALA A 108 6.93 7.04 -2.34
CA ALA A 108 7.12 6.90 -3.78
C ALA A 108 5.77 6.92 -4.51
N HIS A 109 4.78 6.16 -4.03
CA HIS A 109 3.45 6.14 -4.63
C HIS A 109 2.77 7.52 -4.59
N THR A 110 2.77 8.16 -3.42
CA THR A 110 2.16 9.49 -3.21
C THR A 110 2.77 10.57 -4.11
N ASN A 111 4.08 10.50 -4.32
CA ASN A 111 4.82 11.50 -5.12
C ASN A 111 5.02 11.08 -6.57
N HIS A 112 4.41 9.97 -7.02
CA HIS A 112 4.64 9.37 -8.35
C HIS A 112 6.13 9.11 -8.65
N GLY A 113 6.90 8.82 -7.61
CA GLY A 113 8.31 8.42 -7.67
C GLY A 113 8.47 6.95 -8.07
N THR A 114 9.65 6.62 -8.59
CA THR A 114 9.96 5.27 -9.10
C THR A 114 10.52 4.33 -8.03
N GLY A 115 11.05 4.86 -6.93
CA GLY A 115 11.83 4.08 -5.94
C GLY A 115 13.22 3.67 -6.43
N LEU A 116 13.65 4.09 -7.63
CA LEU A 116 14.99 3.83 -8.16
C LEU A 116 16.01 4.87 -7.65
N PRO A 117 17.33 4.56 -7.66
CA PRO A 117 18.36 5.52 -7.30
C PRO A 117 18.28 6.80 -8.15
N LEU A 118 18.27 7.97 -7.48
CA LEU A 118 18.22 9.28 -8.15
C LEU A 118 19.40 9.50 -9.10
N SER A 119 20.55 8.89 -8.83
CA SER A 119 21.74 8.94 -9.69
C SER A 119 21.53 8.34 -11.09
N HIS A 120 20.48 7.54 -11.29
CA HIS A 120 20.11 6.99 -12.60
C HIS A 120 19.24 7.95 -13.42
N GLY A 121 18.71 9.02 -12.81
CA GLY A 121 17.88 10.03 -13.48
C GLY A 121 18.70 11.19 -14.06
N THR A 122 18.18 11.80 -15.12
CA THR A 122 18.79 12.98 -15.79
C THR A 122 17.92 14.25 -15.70
N GLY A 123 16.75 14.16 -15.06
CA GLY A 123 15.82 15.26 -14.89
C GLY A 123 15.89 15.92 -13.50
N PRO A 124 15.07 16.97 -13.27
CA PRO A 124 14.96 17.58 -11.95
C PRO A 124 14.50 16.57 -10.88
N ILE A 125 15.08 16.67 -9.67
CA ILE A 125 14.73 15.80 -8.53
C ILE A 125 13.28 16.02 -8.06
N HIS A 126 12.78 17.25 -8.20
CA HIS A 126 11.40 17.62 -7.89
C HIS A 126 10.73 18.13 -9.17
N PRO A 127 10.01 17.28 -9.92
CA PRO A 127 9.25 17.72 -11.07
C PRO A 127 8.15 18.69 -10.64
N ALA A 128 7.86 19.68 -11.48
CA ALA A 128 6.74 20.60 -11.25
C ALA A 128 5.41 19.81 -11.19
N PRO A 129 4.42 20.25 -10.39
CA PRO A 129 3.13 19.58 -10.28
C PRO A 129 2.52 19.32 -11.67
N GLY A 130 2.26 18.06 -12.00
CA GLY A 130 1.65 17.64 -13.28
C GLY A 130 2.62 17.19 -14.38
N ALA A 131 3.94 17.20 -14.17
CA ALA A 131 4.88 16.60 -15.10
C ALA A 131 4.94 15.06 -14.91
N LEU A 132 4.57 14.29 -15.93
CA LEU A 132 4.68 12.82 -15.92
C LEU A 132 6.14 12.39 -15.76
N SER A 133 6.39 11.44 -14.84
CA SER A 133 7.73 10.88 -14.60
C SER A 133 8.32 10.26 -15.88
N PRO A 134 9.58 10.57 -16.26
CA PRO A 134 10.21 10.06 -17.48
C PRO A 134 10.33 8.53 -17.54
N ALA A 135 10.24 7.83 -16.41
CA ALA A 135 10.41 6.38 -16.32
C ALA A 135 9.24 5.56 -16.90
N ALA A 136 8.12 6.21 -17.27
CA ALA A 136 6.98 5.55 -17.92
C ALA A 136 7.19 5.22 -19.41
N ARG A 137 8.37 5.48 -19.99
CA ARG A 137 8.62 5.35 -21.45
C ARG A 137 9.36 4.08 -21.88
N THR A 138 9.75 3.19 -20.98
CA THR A 138 10.58 2.00 -21.30
C THR A 138 9.88 0.65 -21.11
N ALA A 139 8.55 0.62 -21.05
CA ALA A 139 7.78 -0.61 -21.17
C ALA A 139 6.88 -0.53 -22.42
N ALA A 140 7.47 -0.85 -23.57
CA ALA A 140 6.78 -1.17 -24.83
C ALA A 140 7.46 -2.42 -25.42
#